data_AF-A0A8S2EST3-F1
#
_entry.id   AF-A0A8S2EST3-F1
#
_cell.length_a   1.000
_cell.length_b   1.000
_cell.length_c   1.000
_cell.angle_alpha   90.00
_cell.angle_beta   90.00
_cell.angle_gamma   90.00
#
_symmetry.space_group_name_H-M   'P 1'
#
loop_
_entity.id
_entity.type
_entity.pdbx_description
1 polymer ?
#
loop_
_entity_poly.entity_id
_entity_poly.type
_entity_poly.pdbx_seq_one_letter_code
_entity_poly.pdbx_strand_id
1 'polypeptide(L)'
;MASLELEQVVAFKYLGFGASDKMSFKPTVDAAIDKIRKSYSKLKWLSKDSSLMNQIVPISMCSLYGQCLYLQDEYSVLCILKSLCGIQLENEKNSRIILQRNSSTFKLVFDSFLTSLQSSKIFLTAALHDPIMQLVMQDDWYYDINPDTSMSRFSKQECLNRFGQPNTHDYMEKLLEKLSERTTFDNEVEQ
;
A
#
# COMPACT_ATOMS: atom_id res chain seq x y z
N MET A 1 -36.55 -16.30 -0.31
CA MET A 1 -37.07 -14.93 -0.13
C MET A 1 -37.44 -14.63 1.33
N ALA A 2 -38.08 -15.55 2.07
CA ALA A 2 -38.42 -15.33 3.49
C ALA A 2 -37.21 -15.21 4.46
N SER A 3 -36.05 -15.77 4.11
CA SER A 3 -34.84 -15.71 4.96
C SER A 3 -34.18 -14.32 4.98
N LEU A 4 -34.30 -13.54 3.90
CA LEU A 4 -33.69 -12.21 3.78
C LEU A 4 -34.43 -11.16 4.63
N GLU A 5 -35.75 -11.31 4.77
CA GLU A 5 -36.58 -10.41 5.59
C GLU A 5 -36.30 -10.58 7.08
N LEU A 6 -36.00 -11.81 7.52
CA LEU A 6 -35.66 -12.09 8.92
C LEU A 6 -34.33 -11.47 9.34
N GLU A 7 -33.29 -11.53 8.49
CA GLU A 7 -32.01 -10.87 8.79
C GLU A 7 -32.14 -9.35 8.87
N GLN A 8 -32.93 -8.74 7.98
CA GLN A 8 -33.20 -7.30 8.03
C GLN A 8 -33.92 -6.91 9.33
N VAL A 9 -34.93 -7.68 9.75
CA VAL A 9 -35.68 -7.43 11.00
C VAL A 9 -34.77 -7.60 12.23
N VAL A 10 -33.83 -8.56 12.21
CA VAL A 10 -32.85 -8.74 13.29
C VAL A 10 -31.87 -7.57 13.36
N ALA A 11 -31.40 -7.06 12.22
CA ALA A 11 -30.53 -5.87 12.17
C ALA A 11 -31.20 -4.61 12.75
N PHE A 12 -32.52 -4.44 12.53
CA PHE A 12 -33.28 -3.33 13.10
C PHE A 12 -33.40 -3.36 14.63
N LYS A 13 -33.35 -4.56 15.24
CA LYS A 13 -33.40 -4.71 16.70
C LYS A 13 -32.13 -4.19 17.39
N TYR A 14 -30.97 -4.35 16.75
CA TYR A 14 -29.70 -3.82 17.24
C TYR A 14 -29.60 -2.27 17.14
N LEU A 15 -30.49 -1.64 16.38
CA LEU A 15 -30.63 -0.17 16.28
C LEU A 15 -31.67 0.42 17.25
N GLY A 16 -32.27 -0.42 18.11
CA GLY A 16 -33.17 0.00 19.17
C GLY A 16 -34.61 0.29 18.73
N PHE A 17 -35.11 -0.38 17.69
CA PHE A 17 -36.52 -0.29 17.29
C PHE A 17 -37.35 -1.43 17.91
N GLY A 18 -38.47 -1.08 18.56
CA GLY A 18 -39.36 -2.01 19.25
C GLY A 18 -40.64 -2.30 18.45
N ALA A 19 -41.26 -3.45 18.70
CA ALA A 19 -42.46 -3.90 17.99
C ALA A 19 -43.72 -3.02 18.17
N SER A 20 -43.68 -1.99 19.03
CA SER A 20 -44.80 -1.04 19.20
C SER A 20 -44.70 0.22 18.33
N ASP A 21 -43.62 0.40 17.57
CA ASP A 21 -43.49 1.52 16.65
C ASP A 21 -44.34 1.23 15.40
N LYS A 22 -45.57 1.76 15.38
CA LYS A 22 -46.45 1.68 14.22
C LYS A 22 -45.70 2.19 12.97
N MET A 23 -45.42 1.28 12.03
CA MET A 23 -44.64 1.51 10.81
C MET A 23 -45.35 2.49 9.88
N SER A 24 -45.08 3.78 10.08
CA SER A 24 -45.14 4.77 9.02
C SER A 24 -43.76 4.83 8.38
N PHE A 25 -43.61 4.20 7.21
CA PHE A 25 -42.32 3.96 6.56
C PHE A 25 -41.49 5.23 6.33
N LYS A 26 -42.10 6.40 6.15
CA LYS A 26 -41.37 7.67 5.94
C LYS A 26 -40.74 8.23 7.22
N PRO A 27 -41.50 8.58 8.28
CA PRO A 27 -40.93 9.16 9.50
C PRO A 27 -40.00 8.19 10.25
N THR A 28 -40.21 6.87 10.14
CA THR A 28 -39.30 5.89 10.74
C THR A 28 -37.96 5.80 9.98
N VAL A 29 -37.98 5.87 8.64
CA VAL A 29 -36.77 5.95 7.82
C VAL A 29 -36.05 7.27 8.05
N ASP A 30 -36.76 8.39 8.11
CA ASP A 30 -36.17 9.70 8.40
C ASP A 30 -35.53 9.74 9.80
N ALA A 31 -36.19 9.16 10.81
CA ALA A 31 -35.65 9.03 12.16
C ALA A 31 -34.44 8.09 12.22
N ALA A 32 -34.43 7.00 11.43
CA ALA A 32 -33.28 6.12 11.29
C ALA A 32 -32.10 6.83 10.61
N ILE A 33 -32.35 7.56 9.53
CA ILE A 33 -31.36 8.39 8.84
C ILE A 33 -30.80 9.45 9.80
N ASP A 34 -31.63 10.08 10.62
CA ASP A 34 -31.17 11.06 11.60
C ASP A 34 -30.36 10.44 12.74
N LYS A 35 -30.70 9.23 13.20
CA LYS A 35 -29.86 8.47 14.13
C LYS A 35 -28.52 8.11 13.50
N ILE A 36 -28.50 7.64 12.26
CA ILE A 36 -27.28 7.32 11.51
C ILE A 36 -26.43 8.59 11.34
N ARG A 37 -27.05 9.71 10.97
CA ARG A 37 -26.39 11.02 10.81
C ARG A 37 -25.81 11.52 12.13
N LYS A 38 -26.55 11.42 13.24
CA LYS A 38 -26.06 11.77 14.58
C LYS A 38 -24.90 10.87 15.01
N SER A 39 -25.00 9.56 14.79
CA SER A 39 -23.89 8.63 15.06
C SER A 39 -22.67 8.93 14.19
N TYR A 40 -22.86 9.24 12.91
CA TYR A 40 -21.78 9.63 12.00
C TYR A 40 -21.11 10.94 12.46
N SER A 41 -21.89 11.93 12.89
CA SER A 41 -21.34 13.19 13.44
C SER A 41 -20.55 12.97 14.73
N LYS A 42 -20.97 12.02 15.58
CA LYS A 42 -20.24 11.58 16.77
C LYS A 42 -18.99 10.77 16.45
N LEU A 43 -18.90 10.16 15.27
CA LEU A 43 -17.74 9.41 14.80
C LEU A 43 -16.81 10.27 13.93
N LYS A 44 -17.18 11.53 13.65
CA LYS A 44 -16.38 12.46 12.85
C LYS A 44 -14.99 12.74 13.45
N TRP A 45 -14.81 12.54 14.77
CA TRP A 45 -13.48 12.64 15.38
C TRP A 45 -12.54 11.50 14.96
N LEU A 46 -13.04 10.30 14.64
CA LEU A 46 -12.20 9.21 14.10
C LEU A 46 -11.59 9.57 12.75
N SER A 47 -12.25 10.43 11.96
CA SER A 47 -11.71 10.94 10.70
C SER A 47 -10.51 11.88 10.88
N LYS A 48 -10.28 12.42 12.09
CA LYS A 48 -9.11 13.27 12.38
C LYS A 48 -7.86 12.44 12.69
N ASP A 49 -8.03 11.26 13.26
CA ASP A 49 -6.91 10.39 13.63
C ASP A 49 -6.52 9.47 12.47
N SER A 50 -5.61 9.97 11.63
CA SER A 50 -5.04 9.22 10.50
C SER A 50 -4.51 7.84 10.90
N SER A 51 -4.01 7.68 12.13
CA SER A 51 -3.46 6.41 12.63
C SER A 51 -4.54 5.33 12.82
N LEU A 52 -5.70 5.71 13.37
CA LEU A 52 -6.81 4.78 13.59
C LEU A 52 -7.43 4.33 12.26
N MET A 53 -7.56 5.26 11.30
CA MET A 53 -8.04 4.92 9.95
C MET A 53 -7.13 3.91 9.24
N ASN A 54 -5.82 4.02 9.42
CA ASN A 54 -4.85 3.09 8.87
C ASN A 54 -4.97 1.66 9.43
N GLN A 55 -5.56 1.50 10.62
CA GLN A 55 -5.80 0.19 11.24
C GLN A 55 -7.21 -0.34 10.93
N ILE A 56 -8.22 0.51 11.05
CA ILE A 56 -9.63 0.11 10.90
C ILE A 56 -9.93 -0.30 9.46
N VAL A 57 -9.41 0.43 8.47
CA VAL A 57 -9.71 0.14 7.05
C VAL A 57 -9.24 -1.26 6.64
N PRO A 58 -7.97 -1.65 6.85
CA PRO A 58 -7.53 -3.02 6.53
C PRO A 58 -8.30 -4.10 7.29
N ILE A 59 -8.60 -3.89 8.57
CA ILE A 59 -9.38 -4.84 9.40
C ILE A 59 -10.81 -4.97 8.85
N SER A 60 -11.45 -3.86 8.47
CA SER A 60 -12.78 -3.89 7.88
C SER A 60 -12.77 -4.57 6.52
N MET A 61 -11.74 -4.31 5.70
CA MET A 61 -11.60 -4.94 4.39
C MET A 61 -11.41 -6.45 4.52
N CYS A 62 -10.58 -6.90 5.46
CA CYS A 62 -10.35 -8.32 5.71
C CYS A 62 -11.57 -9.03 6.30
N SER A 63 -12.30 -8.38 7.22
CA SER A 63 -13.47 -8.99 7.87
C SER A 63 -14.71 -9.04 6.99
N LEU A 64 -14.93 -8.02 6.15
CA LEU A 64 -16.12 -7.94 5.28
C LEU A 64 -15.94 -8.69 3.96
N TYR A 65 -14.73 -8.70 3.39
CA TYR A 65 -14.48 -9.28 2.06
C TYR A 65 -13.61 -10.55 2.12
N GLY A 66 -13.35 -11.08 3.32
CA GLY A 66 -12.67 -12.36 3.50
C GLY A 66 -11.33 -12.47 2.78
N GLN A 67 -10.57 -11.37 2.67
CA GLN A 67 -9.33 -11.27 1.87
C GLN A 67 -9.52 -11.56 0.36
N CYS A 68 -10.68 -11.27 -0.20
CA CYS A 68 -11.00 -11.48 -1.62
C CYS A 68 -10.78 -12.92 -2.09
N LEU A 69 -11.07 -13.91 -1.24
CA LEU A 69 -10.96 -15.33 -1.59
C LEU A 69 -11.91 -15.73 -2.73
N TYR A 70 -13.07 -15.08 -2.82
CA TYR A 70 -14.05 -15.29 -3.89
C TYR A 70 -14.07 -14.13 -4.89
N LEU A 71 -14.31 -14.44 -6.16
CA LEU A 71 -14.44 -13.45 -7.25
C LEU A 71 -15.51 -12.37 -6.98
N GLN A 72 -16.57 -12.73 -6.25
CA GLN A 72 -17.64 -11.79 -5.91
C GLN A 72 -17.18 -10.72 -4.90
N ASP A 73 -16.29 -11.10 -3.98
CA ASP A 73 -15.69 -10.18 -3.02
C ASP A 73 -14.71 -9.26 -3.75
N GLU A 74 -13.90 -9.81 -4.66
CA GLU A 74 -13.00 -9.04 -5.51
C GLU A 74 -13.76 -7.97 -6.31
N TYR A 75 -14.85 -8.36 -6.97
CA TYR A 75 -15.72 -7.43 -7.70
C TYR A 75 -16.31 -6.34 -6.79
N SER A 76 -16.76 -6.72 -5.60
CA SER A 76 -17.35 -5.79 -4.63
C SER A 76 -16.33 -4.75 -4.16
N VAL A 77 -15.09 -5.17 -3.88
CA VAL A 77 -14.00 -4.26 -3.51
C VAL A 77 -13.62 -3.34 -4.68
N LEU A 78 -13.59 -3.85 -5.92
CA LEU A 78 -13.36 -3.03 -7.11
C LEU A 78 -14.45 -1.96 -7.32
N CYS A 79 -15.72 -2.29 -7.05
CA CYS A 79 -16.80 -1.30 -7.06
C CYS A 79 -16.60 -0.19 -6.00
N ILE A 80 -16.10 -0.55 -4.82
CA ILE A 80 -15.77 0.41 -3.77
C ILE A 80 -14.61 1.31 -4.21
N LEU A 81 -13.54 0.72 -4.74
CA LEU A 81 -12.40 1.47 -5.28
C LEU A 81 -12.83 2.43 -6.38
N LYS A 82 -13.68 1.99 -7.32
CA LYS A 82 -14.24 2.85 -8.37
C LYS A 82 -15.03 4.03 -7.79
N SER A 83 -15.84 3.78 -6.76
CA SER A 83 -16.62 4.82 -6.09
C SER A 83 -15.72 5.80 -5.34
N LEU A 84 -14.69 5.29 -4.66
CA LEU A 84 -13.68 6.09 -3.97
C LEU A 84 -12.83 6.90 -4.96
N CYS A 85 -12.54 6.39 -6.16
CA CYS A 85 -11.91 7.17 -7.22
C CYS A 85 -12.73 8.43 -7.56
N GLY A 86 -14.03 8.27 -7.82
CA GLY A 86 -14.90 9.41 -8.12
C GLY A 86 -14.96 10.43 -6.98
N ILE A 87 -14.96 9.97 -5.72
CA ILE A 87 -15.07 10.87 -4.57
C ILE A 87 -13.73 11.53 -4.22
N GLN A 88 -12.61 10.79 -4.25
CA GLN A 88 -11.33 11.27 -3.74
C GLN A 88 -10.43 11.82 -4.85
N LEU A 89 -10.34 11.16 -6.01
CA LEU A 89 -9.48 11.62 -7.10
C LEU A 89 -10.07 12.80 -7.89
N GLU A 90 -11.39 12.92 -8.02
CA GLU A 90 -11.98 14.08 -8.73
C GLU A 90 -11.94 15.36 -7.89
N ASN A 91 -11.98 15.24 -6.56
CA ASN A 91 -11.98 16.39 -5.66
C ASN A 91 -10.58 16.95 -5.35
N GLU A 92 -9.51 16.21 -5.63
CA GLU A 92 -8.13 16.60 -5.34
C GLU A 92 -7.38 17.04 -6.60
N LYS A 93 -6.69 18.18 -6.52
CA LYS A 93 -5.98 18.77 -7.68
C LYS A 93 -4.77 17.97 -8.13
N ASN A 94 -4.17 17.18 -7.24
CA ASN A 94 -2.97 16.39 -7.49
C ASN A 94 -3.19 14.94 -7.07
N SER A 95 -3.67 14.12 -8.00
CA SER A 95 -3.92 12.68 -7.80
C SER A 95 -2.69 11.90 -7.30
N ARG A 96 -1.46 12.31 -7.66
CA ARG A 96 -0.22 11.70 -7.15
C ARG A 96 -0.10 11.82 -5.63
N ILE A 97 -0.56 12.93 -5.05
CA ILE A 97 -0.47 13.17 -3.60
C ILE A 97 -1.40 12.19 -2.87
N ILE A 98 -2.54 11.81 -3.44
CA ILE A 98 -3.46 10.83 -2.83
C ILE A 98 -2.79 9.47 -2.68
N LEU A 99 -2.09 9.01 -3.72
CA LEU A 99 -1.40 7.72 -3.72
C LEU A 99 -0.13 7.70 -2.86
N GLN A 100 0.49 8.86 -2.65
CA GLN A 100 1.66 9.00 -1.77
C GLN A 100 1.26 9.21 -0.31
N ARG A 101 0.06 9.74 -0.05
CA ARG A 101 -0.41 10.02 1.30
C ARG A 101 -0.95 8.75 1.95
N ASN A 102 -0.22 8.24 2.94
CA ASN A 102 -0.57 7.08 3.77
C ASN A 102 -1.84 7.21 4.62
N SER A 103 -2.67 8.23 4.37
CA SER A 103 -3.92 8.50 5.10
C SER A 103 -5.15 8.57 4.20
N SER A 104 -4.98 8.40 2.88
CA SER A 104 -6.12 8.37 1.95
C SER A 104 -6.86 7.04 2.11
N THR A 105 -8.18 7.10 2.30
CA THR A 105 -9.03 5.90 2.35
C THR A 105 -8.91 5.10 1.05
N PHE A 106 -8.85 5.76 -0.10
CA PHE A 106 -8.61 5.09 -1.39
C PHE A 106 -7.32 4.29 -1.35
N LYS A 107 -6.20 4.92 -0.96
CA LYS A 107 -4.91 4.25 -0.87
C LYS A 107 -4.96 3.04 0.08
N LEU A 108 -5.54 3.21 1.27
CA LEU A 108 -5.61 2.14 2.26
C LEU A 108 -6.42 0.94 1.76
N VAL A 109 -7.56 1.18 1.12
CA VAL A 109 -8.38 0.13 0.52
C VAL A 109 -7.64 -0.52 -0.65
N PHE A 110 -6.95 0.26 -1.48
CA PHE A 110 -6.18 -0.22 -2.63
C PHE A 110 -4.99 -1.08 -2.21
N ASP A 111 -4.19 -0.63 -1.25
CA ASP A 111 -3.06 -1.39 -0.70
C ASP A 111 -3.57 -2.67 -0.04
N SER A 112 -4.68 -2.62 0.71
CA SER A 112 -5.32 -3.80 1.30
C SER A 112 -5.81 -4.79 0.22
N PHE A 113 -6.37 -4.30 -0.88
CA PHE A 113 -6.83 -5.11 -2.00
C PHE A 113 -5.67 -5.85 -2.68
N LEU A 114 -4.60 -5.12 -3.05
CA LEU A 114 -3.42 -5.71 -3.66
C LEU A 114 -2.76 -6.78 -2.76
N THR A 115 -2.73 -6.53 -1.45
CA THR A 115 -2.17 -7.48 -0.48
C THR A 115 -3.04 -8.72 -0.28
N SER A 116 -4.36 -8.58 -0.46
CA SER A 116 -5.31 -9.69 -0.38
C SER A 116 -5.28 -10.59 -1.62
N LEU A 117 -4.86 -10.06 -2.78
CA LEU A 117 -4.88 -10.80 -4.04
C LEU A 117 -3.75 -11.85 -4.09
N GLN A 118 -4.09 -13.12 -3.87
CA GLN A 118 -3.12 -14.21 -3.87
C GLN A 118 -2.44 -14.39 -5.23
N SER A 119 -3.16 -14.14 -6.32
CA SER A 119 -2.64 -14.17 -7.69
C SER A 119 -1.47 -13.20 -7.89
N SER A 120 -1.53 -12.02 -7.27
CA SER A 120 -0.45 -11.03 -7.34
C SER A 120 0.82 -11.55 -6.66
N LYS A 121 0.70 -12.18 -5.49
CA LYS A 121 1.84 -12.75 -4.77
C LYS A 121 2.51 -13.87 -5.56
N ILE A 122 1.72 -14.77 -6.15
CA ILE A 122 2.25 -15.86 -6.98
C ILE A 122 2.96 -15.28 -8.21
N PHE A 123 2.32 -14.33 -8.90
CA PHE A 123 2.90 -13.67 -10.06
C PHE A 123 4.22 -12.96 -9.73
N LEU A 124 4.23 -12.12 -8.68
CA LEU A 124 5.43 -11.42 -8.23
C LEU A 124 6.52 -12.39 -7.78
N THR A 125 6.16 -13.46 -7.09
CA THR A 125 7.13 -14.49 -6.69
C THR A 125 7.75 -15.14 -7.93
N ALA A 126 6.95 -15.56 -8.91
CA ALA A 126 7.46 -16.16 -10.13
C ALA A 126 8.30 -15.18 -10.97
N ALA A 127 7.85 -13.94 -11.10
CA ALA A 127 8.54 -12.91 -11.89
C ALA A 127 9.86 -12.44 -11.24
N LEU A 128 9.91 -12.40 -9.90
CA LEU A 128 11.07 -11.92 -9.17
C LEU A 128 12.00 -13.03 -8.69
N HIS A 129 11.56 -14.29 -8.68
CA HIS A 129 12.37 -15.41 -8.21
C HIS A 129 13.71 -15.50 -8.93
N ASP A 130 13.68 -15.56 -10.26
CA ASP A 130 14.88 -15.71 -11.08
C ASP A 130 15.84 -14.51 -10.99
N PRO A 131 15.40 -13.25 -11.15
CA PRO A 131 16.31 -12.11 -11.03
C PRO A 131 16.85 -11.96 -9.61
N ILE A 132 16.06 -12.22 -8.55
CA ILE A 132 16.56 -12.20 -7.17
C ILE A 132 17.59 -13.32 -6.97
N MET A 133 17.31 -14.53 -7.45
CA MET A 133 18.23 -15.66 -7.31
C MET A 133 19.55 -15.39 -8.05
N GLN A 134 19.49 -14.85 -9.27
CA GLN A 134 20.68 -14.45 -10.01
C GLN A 134 21.50 -13.41 -9.24
N LEU A 135 20.83 -12.41 -8.65
CA LEU A 135 21.48 -11.38 -7.83
C LEU A 135 22.19 -11.97 -6.61
N VAL A 136 21.54 -12.91 -5.92
CA VAL A 136 22.05 -13.52 -4.68
C VAL A 136 23.18 -14.52 -4.96
N MET A 137 23.15 -15.22 -6.10
CA MET A 137 24.22 -16.15 -6.49
C MET A 137 25.48 -15.42 -7.01
N GLN A 138 25.37 -14.14 -7.36
CA GLN A 138 26.50 -13.31 -7.74
C GLN A 138 27.19 -12.76 -6.49
N ASP A 139 28.13 -13.53 -5.93
CA ASP A 139 28.88 -13.16 -4.70
C ASP A 139 29.78 -11.90 -4.84
N ASP A 140 30.01 -11.42 -6.08
CA ASP A 140 31.05 -10.42 -6.36
C ASP A 140 30.51 -8.99 -6.63
N TRP A 141 29.20 -8.75 -6.59
CA TRP A 141 28.61 -7.47 -7.00
C TRP A 141 28.26 -6.57 -5.80
N TYR A 142 28.94 -5.43 -5.69
CA TYR A 142 28.66 -4.39 -4.71
C TYR A 142 27.73 -3.33 -5.30
N TYR A 143 26.46 -3.31 -4.89
CA TYR A 143 25.43 -2.34 -5.31
C TYR A 143 25.53 -0.99 -4.57
N ASP A 144 26.70 -0.62 -4.08
CA ASP A 144 26.90 0.65 -3.38
C ASP A 144 26.83 1.81 -4.39
N ILE A 145 25.82 2.66 -4.24
CA ILE A 145 25.60 3.84 -5.10
C ILE A 145 26.56 4.98 -4.73
N ASN A 146 26.98 5.03 -3.46
CA ASN A 146 27.86 6.09 -2.97
C ASN A 146 29.33 5.63 -2.97
N PRO A 147 30.24 6.39 -3.58
CA PRO A 147 31.67 6.05 -3.63
C PRO A 147 32.30 6.07 -2.23
N ASP A 148 31.86 6.98 -1.36
CA ASP A 148 32.38 7.11 0.01
C ASP A 148 32.08 5.87 0.87
N THR A 149 30.91 5.26 0.68
CA THR A 149 30.53 4.03 1.41
C THR A 149 31.21 2.80 0.81
N SER A 150 31.46 2.80 -0.50
CA SER A 150 32.15 1.72 -1.21
C SER A 150 33.58 1.51 -0.71
N MET A 151 34.28 2.60 -0.39
CA MET A 151 35.67 2.54 0.09
C MET A 151 35.81 1.98 1.51
N SER A 152 34.74 2.01 2.31
CA SER A 152 34.75 1.51 3.69
C SER A 152 34.81 -0.03 3.80
N ARG A 153 34.56 -0.76 2.70
CA ARG A 153 34.56 -2.23 2.67
C ARG A 153 35.93 -2.85 2.44
N PHE A 154 36.85 -2.12 1.81
CA PHE A 154 38.21 -2.60 1.62
C PHE A 154 38.97 -2.51 2.94
N SER A 155 39.72 -3.55 3.28
CA SER A 155 40.66 -3.46 4.40
C SER A 155 41.70 -2.36 4.11
N LYS A 156 42.28 -1.75 5.15
CA LYS A 156 43.32 -0.73 4.96
C LYS A 156 44.49 -1.23 4.08
N GLN A 157 44.82 -2.52 4.18
CA GLN A 157 45.87 -3.15 3.36
C GLN A 157 45.44 -3.32 1.90
N GLU A 158 44.18 -3.62 1.65
CA GLU A 158 43.64 -3.79 0.30
C GLU A 158 43.44 -2.45 -0.41
N CYS A 159 43.04 -1.40 0.32
CA CYS A 159 43.05 -0.03 -0.17
C CYS A 159 44.46 0.42 -0.57
N LEU A 160 45.46 0.13 0.27
CA LEU A 160 46.85 0.46 -0.03
C LEU A 160 47.38 -0.29 -1.25
N ASN A 161 47.01 -1.56 -1.43
CA ASN A 161 47.45 -2.37 -2.57
C ASN A 161 46.76 -1.97 -3.89
N ARG A 162 45.47 -1.64 -3.85
CA ARG A 162 44.67 -1.32 -5.06
C ARG A 162 44.78 0.16 -5.45
N PHE A 163 44.84 1.07 -4.49
CA PHE A 163 44.76 2.52 -4.73
C PHE A 163 45.99 3.29 -4.24
N GLY A 164 46.90 2.68 -3.47
CA GLY A 164 48.09 3.36 -2.92
C GLY A 164 47.81 4.11 -1.62
N GLN A 165 48.76 4.93 -1.18
CA GLN A 165 48.62 5.72 0.06
C GLN A 165 47.51 6.78 -0.06
N PRO A 166 46.60 6.88 0.93
CA PRO A 166 45.54 7.88 0.91
C PRO A 166 46.13 9.29 0.84
N ASN A 167 45.53 10.16 0.01
CA ASN A 167 45.99 11.53 -0.34
C ASN A 167 47.19 11.64 -1.30
N THR A 168 47.56 10.57 -2.00
CA THR A 168 48.53 10.65 -3.09
C THR A 168 47.83 10.97 -4.42
N HIS A 169 48.49 11.68 -5.34
CA HIS A 169 47.92 12.03 -6.66
C HIS A 169 47.49 10.77 -7.46
N ASP A 170 48.25 9.68 -7.34
CA ASP A 170 47.99 8.36 -7.93
C ASP A 170 46.73 7.67 -7.37
N TYR A 171 46.38 7.94 -6.09
CA TYR A 171 45.17 7.41 -5.46
C TYR A 171 43.91 8.06 -6.03
N MET A 172 43.95 9.38 -6.24
CA MET A 172 42.82 10.13 -6.80
C MET A 172 42.57 9.77 -8.27
N GLU A 173 43.64 9.54 -9.04
CA GLU A 173 43.56 9.18 -10.45
C GLU A 173 42.95 7.78 -10.66
N LYS A 174 43.38 6.78 -9.89
CA LYS A 174 42.80 5.41 -9.91
C LYS A 174 41.36 5.36 -9.39
N LEU A 175 41.03 6.24 -8.45
CA LEU A 175 39.66 6.36 -7.95
C LEU A 175 38.74 6.96 -9.02
N LEU A 176 39.21 7.98 -9.75
CA LEU A 176 38.47 8.56 -10.88
C LEU A 176 38.32 7.57 -12.05
N GLU A 177 39.36 6.80 -12.36
CA GLU A 177 39.32 5.74 -13.39
C GLU A 177 38.23 4.70 -13.08
N LYS A 178 38.22 4.18 -11.85
CA LYS A 178 37.21 3.20 -11.39
C LYS A 178 35.78 3.75 -11.36
N LEU A 179 35.61 5.07 -11.19
CA LEU A 179 34.31 5.74 -11.32
C LEU A 179 33.90 5.92 -12.79
N SER A 180 34.86 6.13 -13.70
CA SER A 180 34.60 6.31 -15.13
C SER A 180 34.24 5.00 -15.85
N GLU A 181 34.88 3.87 -15.52
CA GLU A 181 34.55 2.55 -16.07
C GLU A 181 33.11 2.12 -15.77
N ARG A 182 32.51 2.63 -14.68
CA ARG A 182 31.09 2.36 -14.36
C ARG A 182 30.12 3.10 -15.27
N THR A 183 30.45 4.31 -15.73
CA THR A 183 29.57 5.09 -16.63
C THR A 183 29.46 4.48 -18.03
N THR A 184 30.41 3.62 -18.43
CA THR A 184 30.35 2.91 -19.72
C THR A 184 29.45 1.68 -19.69
N PHE A 185 29.28 1.00 -18.55
CA PHE A 185 28.40 -0.18 -18.45
C PHE A 185 26.90 0.17 -18.47
N ASP A 186 26.52 1.38 -18.06
CA ASP A 186 25.12 1.83 -18.15
C ASP A 186 24.64 2.00 -19.61
N ASN A 187 25.55 2.12 -20.59
CA ASN A 187 25.19 2.27 -22.01
C ASN A 187 25.07 0.92 -22.76
N GLU A 188 25.57 -0.19 -22.20
CA GLU A 188 25.50 -1.52 -22.85
C GLU A 188 24.27 -2.33 -22.43
N VAL A 189 23.53 -1.89 -21.40
CA VAL A 189 22.29 -2.54 -20.94
C VAL A 189 21.03 -2.01 -21.70
N GLU A 190 21.20 -1.03 -22.59
CA GLU A 190 20.11 -0.46 -23.43
C GLU A 190 20.07 -0.98 -24.89
N GLN A 191 20.76 -2.08 -25.24
CA GLN A 191 20.62 -2.75 -26.56
C GLN A 191 20.04 -4.15 -26.43
#